data_AF-A0A4V1PSD3-F1
#
_entry.id   AF-A0A4V1PSD3-F1
#
_cell.length_a   1.000
_cell.length_b   1.000
_cell.length_c   1.000
_cell.angle_alpha   90.00
_cell.angle_beta   90.00
_cell.angle_gamma   90.00
#
_symmetry.space_group_name_H-M   'P 1'
#
loop_
_entity.id
_entity.type
_entity.pdbx_description
1 polymer ?
#
loop_
_entity_poly.entity_id
_entity_poly.type
_entity_poly.pdbx_seq_one_letter_code
_entity_poly.pdbx_strand_id
1 'polypeptide(L)'
;MRTMTIKNDIVVDEKAINSGNIVYKFDLSTFVSTNQSLRITEVIVREGLANESSQYVANVDQHGILTVVRKSVSGMKPGMVQVEYTFSIDTKK
;
A
#
# COMPACT_ATOMS: atom_id res chain seq x y z
N MET A 1 17.02 -12.39 7.32
CA MET A 1 16.16 -11.72 6.34
C MET A 1 15.13 -12.69 5.77
N ARG A 2 13.84 -12.45 6.01
CA ARG A 2 12.72 -13.13 5.35
C ARG A 2 11.99 -12.11 4.47
N THR A 3 11.69 -12.44 3.22
CA THR A 3 10.94 -11.58 2.30
C THR A 3 9.56 -12.15 2.04
N MET A 4 8.54 -11.28 1.98
CA MET A 4 7.16 -11.65 1.68
C MET A 4 6.52 -10.64 0.74
N THR A 5 5.65 -11.14 -0.13
CA THR A 5 4.84 -10.33 -1.05
C THR A 5 3.37 -10.58 -0.74
N ILE A 6 2.60 -9.51 -0.55
CA ILE A 6 1.15 -9.58 -0.28
C ILE A 6 0.43 -8.80 -1.37
N LYS A 7 -0.73 -9.31 -1.80
CA LYS A 7 -1.64 -8.67 -2.76
C LYS A 7 -2.98 -8.45 -2.09
N ASN A 8 -3.53 -7.24 -2.22
CA ASN A 8 -4.86 -6.89 -1.74
C ASN A 8 -5.65 -6.24 -2.86
N ASP A 9 -6.83 -6.77 -3.14
CA ASP A 9 -7.79 -6.16 -4.05
C ASP A 9 -8.76 -5.29 -3.23
N ILE A 10 -8.84 -4.01 -3.59
CA ILE A 10 -9.59 -2.99 -2.85
C ILE A 10 -10.61 -2.36 -3.78
N VAL A 11 -11.84 -2.24 -3.31
CA VAL A 11 -12.89 -1.49 -4.00
C VAL A 11 -12.71 -0.01 -3.68
N VAL A 12 -12.49 0.81 -4.70
CA VAL A 12 -12.55 2.27 -4.60
C VAL A 12 -13.91 2.72 -5.12
N ASP A 13 -14.69 3.35 -4.26
CA ASP A 13 -15.98 3.92 -4.61
C ASP A 13 -15.88 5.42 -4.96
N GLU A 14 -16.99 5.97 -5.45
CA GLU A 14 -17.07 7.38 -5.83
C GLU A 14 -16.87 8.32 -4.63
N LYS A 15 -17.27 7.88 -3.42
CA LYS A 15 -17.12 8.66 -2.19
C LYS A 15 -15.63 8.82 -1.82
N ALA A 16 -14.83 7.77 -1.95
CA ALA A 16 -13.40 7.81 -1.72
C ALA A 16 -12.69 8.74 -2.73
N ILE A 17 -13.10 8.72 -4.00
CA ILE A 17 -12.58 9.61 -5.05
C ILE A 17 -12.91 11.08 -4.71
N ASN A 18 -14.17 11.36 -4.35
CA ASN A 18 -14.61 12.72 -4.03
C ASN A 18 -13.94 13.33 -2.80
N SER A 19 -13.29 12.52 -1.95
CA SER A 19 -12.52 13.00 -0.80
C SER A 19 -11.16 13.60 -1.17
N GLY A 20 -10.74 13.50 -2.44
CA GLY A 20 -9.55 14.14 -2.98
C GLY A 20 -8.24 13.36 -2.80
N ASN A 21 -8.15 12.45 -1.82
CA ASN A 21 -7.02 11.55 -1.64
C ASN A 21 -7.50 10.14 -1.27
N ILE A 22 -6.93 9.12 -1.89
CA ILE A 22 -7.19 7.73 -1.50
C ILE A 22 -6.00 7.21 -0.70
N VAL A 23 -6.31 6.71 0.49
CA VAL A 23 -5.32 6.18 1.44
C VAL A 23 -5.62 4.72 1.72
N TYR A 24 -4.66 3.86 1.38
CA TYR A 24 -4.69 2.44 1.71
C TYR A 24 -3.81 2.18 2.92
N LYS A 25 -4.33 1.46 3.92
CA LYS A 25 -3.60 1.10 5.13
C LYS A 25 -3.57 -0.42 5.30
N PHE A 26 -2.39 -0.97 5.53
CA PHE A 26 -2.19 -2.40 5.76
C PHE A 26 -1.42 -2.61 7.04
N ASP A 27 -1.96 -3.46 7.92
CA ASP A 27 -1.32 -3.83 9.17
C ASP A 27 -0.35 -5.00 8.96
N LEU A 28 0.95 -4.72 9.08
CA LEU A 28 2.02 -5.70 8.97
C LEU A 28 2.59 -6.10 10.33
N SER A 29 2.04 -5.56 11.43
CA SER A 29 2.52 -5.83 12.80
C SER A 29 2.46 -7.32 13.15
N THR A 30 1.49 -8.03 12.60
CA THR A 30 1.30 -9.48 12.78
C THR A 30 2.46 -10.32 12.23
N PHE A 31 3.29 -9.76 11.35
CA PHE A 31 4.44 -10.45 10.78
C PHE A 31 5.76 -10.17 11.53
N VAL A 32 5.79 -9.21 12.45
CA VAL A 32 7.02 -8.68 13.05
C VAL A 32 6.98 -8.89 14.56
N SER A 33 7.97 -9.58 15.10
CA SER A 33 8.17 -9.69 16.56
C SER A 33 9.00 -8.50 17.10
N THR A 34 9.03 -8.33 18.42
CA THR A 34 9.69 -7.20 19.11
C THR A 34 11.16 -7.00 18.70
N ASN A 35 11.86 -8.11 18.43
CA ASN A 35 13.27 -8.13 18.03
C ASN A 35 13.49 -8.08 16.51
N GLN A 36 12.45 -7.77 15.75
CA GLN A 36 12.51 -7.68 14.30
C GLN A 36 12.21 -6.27 13.80
N SER A 37 12.74 -5.92 12.63
CA SER A 37 12.43 -4.70 11.89
C SER A 37 11.80 -5.05 10.54
N LEU A 38 10.91 -4.19 10.07
CA LEU A 38 10.27 -4.32 8.77
C LEU A 38 10.78 -3.24 7.83
N ARG A 39 11.10 -3.63 6.60
CA ARG A 39 11.49 -2.73 5.52
C ARG A 39 10.65 -3.02 4.29
N ILE A 40 9.95 -2.01 3.80
CA ILE A 40 9.29 -2.05 2.50
C ILE A 40 10.37 -1.97 1.41
N THR A 41 10.36 -2.93 0.48
CA THR A 41 11.30 -2.96 -0.65
C THR A 41 10.65 -2.52 -1.95
N GLU A 42 9.36 -2.82 -2.11
CA GLU A 42 8.62 -2.53 -3.34
C GLU A 42 7.13 -2.36 -3.04
N VAL A 43 6.48 -1.43 -3.74
CA VAL A 43 5.03 -1.26 -3.77
C VAL A 43 4.60 -1.04 -5.21
N ILE A 44 3.70 -1.89 -5.68
CA ILE A 44 3.10 -1.85 -7.02
C ILE A 44 1.60 -1.66 -6.83
N VAL A 45 1.04 -0.63 -7.47
CA VAL A 45 -0.41 -0.41 -7.49
C VAL A 45 -0.90 -0.57 -8.92
N ARG A 46 -1.90 -1.43 -9.11
CA ARG A 46 -2.56 -1.65 -10.40
C ARG A 46 -4.01 -1.22 -10.30
N GLU A 47 -4.41 -0.26 -11.11
CA GLU A 47 -5.80 0.20 -11.20
C GLU A 47 -6.39 -0.35 -12.49
N GLY A 48 -7.56 -1.00 -12.41
CA GLY A 48 -8.11 -1.78 -13.52
C GLY A 48 -8.44 -1.00 -14.81
N LEU A 49 -8.37 0.35 -14.79
CA LEU A 49 -8.76 1.21 -15.92
C LEU A 49 -7.86 2.44 -16.14
N ALA A 50 -6.76 2.60 -15.39
CA ALA A 50 -5.98 3.84 -15.45
C ALA A 50 -4.98 3.82 -16.62
N ASN A 51 -5.34 4.49 -17.72
CA ASN A 51 -4.41 4.92 -18.77
C ASN A 51 -3.58 6.16 -18.36
N GLU A 52 -3.75 6.66 -17.13
CA GLU A 52 -3.02 7.82 -16.62
C GLU A 52 -1.91 7.40 -15.66
N SER A 53 -0.78 8.09 -15.73
CA SER A 53 0.34 7.92 -14.80
C SER A 53 -0.09 8.32 -13.38
N SER A 54 -0.51 7.34 -12.59
CA SER A 54 -0.84 7.55 -11.17
C SER A 54 0.42 7.69 -10.31
N GLN A 55 0.45 8.70 -9.45
CA GLN A 55 1.53 8.91 -8.49
C GLN A 55 1.15 8.37 -7.10
N TYR A 56 1.98 7.46 -6.61
CA TYR A 56 1.83 6.84 -5.29
C TYR A 56 2.99 7.21 -4.38
N VAL A 57 2.68 7.40 -3.09
CA VAL A 57 3.68 7.45 -2.02
C VAL A 57 3.35 6.37 -1.02
N ALA A 58 4.35 5.58 -0.63
CA ALA A 58 4.22 4.55 0.37
C ALA A 58 5.17 4.83 1.54
N ASN A 59 4.70 4.64 2.76
CA ASN A 59 5.52 4.68 3.96
C ASN A 59 5.07 3.61 4.96
N VAL A 60 6.01 3.06 5.73
CA VAL A 60 5.70 2.20 6.87
C VAL A 60 6.06 2.93 8.16
N ASP A 61 5.15 2.91 9.14
CA ASP A 61 5.42 3.49 10.45
C ASP A 61 6.13 2.50 11.40
N GLN A 62 6.49 2.98 12.58
CA GLN A 62 7.15 2.18 13.61
C GLN A 62 6.28 1.04 14.18
N HIS A 63 4.97 1.08 13.96
CA HIS A 63 4.03 0.05 14.41
C HIS A 63 3.79 -1.03 13.34
N GLY A 64 4.44 -0.93 12.17
CA GLY A 64 4.25 -1.86 11.07
C GLY A 64 3.03 -1.55 10.21
N ILE A 65 2.50 -0.33 10.26
CA ILE A 65 1.40 0.09 9.38
C ILE A 65 1.97 0.64 8.08
N LEU A 66 1.74 -0.07 6.98
CA LEU A 66 2.00 0.43 5.63
C LEU A 66 0.87 1.35 5.19
N THR A 67 1.19 2.60 4.90
CA THR A 67 0.28 3.58 4.30
C THR A 67 0.69 3.84 2.86
N VAL A 68 -0.23 3.62 1.91
CA VAL A 68 -0.05 3.94 0.49
C VAL A 68 -1.05 5.02 0.10
N VAL A 69 -0.58 6.15 -0.41
CA VAL A 69 -1.39 7.32 -0.76
C VAL A 69 -1.35 7.54 -2.26
N ARG A 70 -2.53 7.65 -2.89
CA ARG A 70 -2.68 8.12 -4.27
C ARG A 70 -2.83 9.65 -4.28
N LYS A 71 -1.88 10.37 -4.89
CA LYS A 71 -1.79 11.84 -4.83
C LYS A 71 -2.76 12.60 -5.74
N SER A 72 -3.23 11.99 -6.82
CA SER A 72 -4.17 12.62 -7.77
C SER A 72 -5.31 11.67 -8.01
N VAL A 73 -6.54 12.14 -7.78
CA VAL A 73 -7.78 11.38 -8.02
C VAL A 73 -8.62 11.91 -9.17
N SER A 74 -8.15 12.97 -9.84
CA SER A 74 -8.78 13.49 -11.05
C SER A 74 -8.86 12.40 -12.12
N GLY A 75 -10.00 12.30 -12.81
CA GLY A 75 -10.21 11.31 -13.87
C GLY A 75 -10.39 9.87 -13.40
N MET A 76 -10.26 9.58 -12.11
CA MET A 76 -10.48 8.24 -11.57
C MET A 76 -11.95 7.85 -11.63
N LYS A 77 -12.22 6.60 -11.99
CA LYS A 77 -13.54 5.99 -11.90
C LYS A 77 -13.56 4.97 -10.76
N PRO A 78 -14.73 4.76 -10.12
CA PRO A 78 -14.90 3.66 -9.18
C PRO A 78 -14.49 2.32 -9.81
N GLY A 79 -13.88 1.45 -9.02
CA GLY A 79 -13.39 0.17 -9.51
C GLY A 79 -12.46 -0.55 -8.55
N MET A 80 -11.88 -1.64 -9.05
CA MET A 80 -10.91 -2.43 -8.31
C MET A 80 -9.51 -1.86 -8.47
N VAL A 81 -8.83 -1.69 -7.33
CA VAL A 81 -7.42 -1.37 -7.24
C VAL A 81 -6.71 -2.51 -6.54
N GLN A 82 -5.69 -3.07 -7.18
CA GLN A 82 -4.82 -4.06 -6.57
C GLN A 82 -3.58 -3.38 -6.04
N VAL A 83 -3.31 -3.54 -4.75
CA VAL A 83 -2.06 -3.10 -4.12
C VAL A 83 -1.24 -4.34 -3.80
N GLU A 84 -0.08 -4.42 -4.42
CA GLU A 84 0.94 -5.44 -4.20
C GLU A 84 2.14 -4.80 -3.51
N TYR A 85 2.61 -5.36 -2.41
CA TYR A 85 3.78 -4.85 -1.72
C TYR A 85 4.68 -5.98 -1.24
N THR A 86 5.99 -5.74 -1.36
CA THR A 86 7.04 -6.65 -0.93
C THR A 86 7.80 -6.01 0.22
N PHE A 87 8.03 -6.80 1.27
CA PHE A 87 8.76 -6.35 2.45
C PHE A 87 9.68 -7.44 2.98
N SER A 88 10.74 -6.98 3.64
CA SER A 88 11.72 -7.82 4.31
C SER A 88 11.65 -7.62 5.81
N ILE A 89 11.80 -8.72 6.53
CA ILE A 89 11.89 -8.76 7.99
C ILE A 89 13.29 -9.20 8.39
N ASP A 90 13.93 -8.39 9.21
CA ASP A 90 15.27 -8.65 9.73
C ASP A 90 15.27 -8.71 11.25
N THR A 91 16.10 -9.58 11.80
CA THR A 91 16.34 -9.62 13.25
C THR A 91 17.29 -8.48 13.61
N LYS A 92 16.91 -7.68 14.62
CA LYS A 92 17.77 -6.64 15.20
C LYS A 92 18.99 -7.34 15.82
N LYS A 93 20.18 -6.93 15.39
CA LYS A 93 21.46 -7.40 15.97
C LYS A 93 21.74 -6.71 17.29
#